data_AF-A0AAD7L3G9-F1
#
_entry.id   AF-A0AAD7L3G9-F1
#
_cell.length_a   1.000
_cell.length_b   1.000
_cell.length_c   1.000
_cell.angle_alpha   90.00
_cell.angle_beta   90.00
_cell.angle_gamma   90.00
#
_symmetry.space_group_name_H-M   'P 1'
#
loop_
_entity.id
_entity.type
_entity.pdbx_description
1 polymer ?
#
loop_
_entity_poly.entity_id
_entity_poly.type
_entity_poly.pdbx_seq_one_letter_code
_entity_poly.pdbx_strand_id
1 'polypeptide(L)'
;METDTGGLQFGSRGDGGLNCIYPCDLVPFTRRPLFLVIDSDNSEAFKALAGAEKGESVAMLLSPSSSPIASSDLSCHSSGSLFTIFLTAPLQAFCMLLGIASTDIKLETYNKADKLLSSSLNDWALALATADTLHLVWAETLVDPFLRRLLLRFLFCQTVLTLYAPIYKKKEFLPTCIPPLPASVMPTTAASQNVIVEIASIFGAADSFIFNKGIVLPENRHSKMDFVSTP
;
A
#
# COMPACT_ATOMS: atom_id res chain seq x y z
N MET A 1 -30.18 -2.04 -14.51
CA MET A 1 -29.48 -3.30 -14.22
C MET A 1 -28.07 -3.13 -14.76
N GLU A 2 -27.17 -2.58 -13.95
CA GLU A 2 -25.74 -2.56 -14.29
C GLU A 2 -25.26 -4.00 -14.26
N THR A 3 -24.98 -4.55 -15.45
CA THR A 3 -24.22 -5.78 -15.56
C THR A 3 -22.88 -5.52 -14.89
N ASP A 4 -22.58 -6.31 -13.86
CA ASP A 4 -21.29 -6.41 -13.20
C ASP A 4 -20.24 -6.78 -14.26
N THR A 5 -19.76 -5.77 -14.97
CA THR A 5 -18.77 -5.94 -16.03
C THR A 5 -17.45 -6.08 -15.30
N GLY A 6 -16.94 -7.31 -15.20
CA GLY A 6 -15.64 -7.61 -14.60
C GLY A 6 -14.44 -7.01 -15.34
N GLY A 7 -14.60 -5.86 -15.99
CA GLY A 7 -13.60 -5.15 -16.77
C GLY A 7 -13.52 -3.67 -16.40
N LEU A 8 -12.47 -3.00 -16.89
CA LEU A 8 -12.18 -1.58 -16.65
C LEU A 8 -12.70 -0.72 -17.80
N GLN A 9 -13.53 0.26 -17.50
CA GLN A 9 -14.10 1.15 -18.50
C GLN A 9 -13.15 2.29 -18.87
N PHE A 10 -12.86 2.48 -20.16
CA PHE A 10 -12.03 3.58 -20.68
C PHE A 10 -12.78 4.90 -20.93
N GLY A 11 -14.04 4.95 -20.54
CA GLY A 11 -14.96 6.05 -20.83
C GLY A 11 -15.71 5.89 -22.15
N SER A 12 -16.72 6.73 -22.33
CA SER A 12 -17.56 6.77 -23.52
C SER A 12 -16.88 7.57 -24.63
N ARG A 13 -16.27 6.89 -25.60
CA ARG A 13 -16.01 7.47 -26.92
C ARG A 13 -17.19 7.15 -27.84
N GLY A 14 -17.59 8.15 -28.63
CA GLY A 14 -18.84 8.18 -29.39
C GLY A 14 -19.25 6.88 -30.08
N ASP A 15 -20.57 6.67 -30.09
CA ASP A 15 -21.31 5.50 -30.57
C ASP A 15 -21.43 4.32 -29.58
N GLY A 16 -22.11 4.54 -28.44
CA GLY A 16 -22.91 3.54 -27.70
C GLY A 16 -22.27 2.24 -27.20
N GLY A 17 -21.01 1.94 -27.50
CA GLY A 17 -20.34 0.67 -27.20
C GLY A 17 -19.73 0.62 -25.79
N LEU A 18 -19.65 -0.59 -25.24
CA LEU A 18 -18.91 -0.87 -24.01
C LEU A 18 -17.40 -0.84 -24.30
N ASN A 19 -16.73 0.26 -23.94
CA ASN A 19 -15.29 0.40 -24.04
C ASN A 19 -14.62 -0.13 -22.77
N CYS A 20 -14.58 -1.45 -22.58
CA CYS A 20 -14.00 -2.08 -21.41
C CYS A 20 -12.78 -2.95 -21.77
N ILE A 21 -11.77 -2.98 -20.89
CA ILE A 21 -10.76 -4.04 -20.87
C ILE A 21 -11.20 -5.10 -19.89
N TYR A 22 -11.26 -6.34 -20.34
CA TYR A 22 -11.48 -7.49 -19.49
C TYR A 22 -10.16 -8.19 -19.17
N PRO A 23 -10.09 -8.95 -18.07
CA PRO A 23 -8.91 -9.75 -17.73
C PRO A 23 -8.46 -10.65 -18.89
N CYS A 24 -9.40 -11.25 -19.64
CA CYS A 24 -9.08 -12.11 -20.78
C CYS A 24 -8.31 -11.41 -21.90
N ASP A 25 -8.48 -10.09 -22.06
CA ASP A 25 -7.80 -9.30 -23.10
C ASP A 25 -6.30 -9.18 -22.81
N LEU A 26 -5.88 -9.36 -21.55
CA LEU A 26 -4.49 -9.34 -21.13
C LEU A 26 -3.80 -10.71 -21.21
N VAL A 27 -4.54 -11.81 -21.33
CA VAL A 27 -3.99 -13.17 -21.41
C VAL A 27 -2.95 -13.32 -22.54
N PRO A 28 -3.17 -12.81 -23.77
CA PRO A 28 -2.15 -12.88 -24.82
C PRO A 28 -0.80 -12.26 -24.47
N PHE A 29 -0.76 -11.30 -23.54
CA PHE A 29 0.45 -10.59 -23.12
C PHE A 29 1.24 -11.36 -22.07
N THR A 30 0.63 -12.36 -21.41
CA THR A 30 1.30 -13.26 -20.44
C THR A 30 2.25 -14.28 -21.11
N ARG A 31 2.47 -14.19 -22.42
CA ARG A 31 3.53 -14.94 -23.13
C ARG A 31 4.94 -14.43 -22.81
N ARG A 32 5.04 -13.28 -22.15
CA ARG A 32 6.27 -12.66 -21.68
C ARG A 32 6.04 -12.14 -20.24
N PRO A 33 7.10 -11.86 -19.48
CA PRO A 33 6.96 -11.28 -18.15
C PRO A 33 6.09 -10.02 -18.19
N LEU A 34 5.04 -10.01 -17.36
CA LEU A 34 4.06 -8.94 -17.30
C LEU A 34 3.84 -8.54 -15.83
N PHE A 35 4.02 -7.25 -15.56
CA PHE A 35 3.76 -6.63 -14.27
C PHE A 35 2.60 -5.65 -14.42
N LEU A 36 1.53 -5.81 -13.63
CA LEU A 36 0.34 -4.97 -13.67
C LEU A 36 0.15 -4.25 -12.35
N VAL A 37 -0.20 -2.96 -12.43
CA VAL A 37 -0.80 -2.20 -11.32
C VAL A 37 -2.21 -1.85 -11.75
N ILE A 38 -3.20 -2.28 -10.97
CA ILE A 38 -4.61 -2.08 -11.28
C ILE A 38 -5.21 -1.25 -10.16
N ASP A 39 -5.45 0.01 -10.48
CA ASP A 39 -5.98 1.01 -9.55
C ASP A 39 -7.42 1.36 -9.92
N SER A 40 -8.35 0.55 -9.41
CA SER A 40 -9.79 0.64 -9.62
C SER A 40 -10.52 -0.08 -8.48
N ASP A 41 -11.74 0.36 -8.19
CA ASP A 41 -12.70 -0.34 -7.32
C ASP A 41 -13.00 -1.79 -7.75
N ASN A 42 -12.87 -2.08 -9.06
CA ASN A 42 -13.03 -3.41 -9.66
C ASN A 42 -11.69 -4.14 -9.91
N SER A 43 -10.61 -3.75 -9.23
CA SER A 43 -9.28 -4.36 -9.42
C SER A 43 -9.28 -5.87 -9.19
N GLU A 44 -10.12 -6.37 -8.26
CA GLU A 44 -10.18 -7.80 -7.91
C GLU A 44 -10.61 -8.70 -9.07
N ALA A 45 -11.39 -8.19 -10.03
CA ALA A 45 -11.82 -8.96 -11.20
C ALA A 45 -10.61 -9.49 -12.01
N PHE A 46 -9.49 -8.77 -11.98
CA PHE A 46 -8.27 -9.17 -12.69
C PHE A 46 -7.50 -10.30 -12.04
N LYS A 47 -7.87 -10.73 -10.82
CA LYS A 47 -7.38 -12.00 -10.25
C LYS A 47 -7.71 -13.19 -11.17
N ALA A 48 -8.73 -13.08 -12.03
CA ALA A 48 -9.07 -14.08 -13.03
C ALA A 48 -7.95 -14.35 -14.07
N LEU A 49 -6.95 -13.47 -14.18
CA LEU A 49 -5.74 -13.75 -14.97
C LEU A 49 -4.89 -14.87 -14.37
N ALA A 50 -4.93 -15.03 -13.05
CA ALA A 50 -4.17 -16.05 -12.36
C ALA A 50 -4.72 -17.44 -12.68
N GLY A 51 -3.89 -18.30 -13.25
CA GLY A 51 -4.27 -19.62 -13.78
C GLY A 51 -4.75 -19.59 -15.23
N ALA A 52 -4.96 -18.42 -15.83
CA ALA A 52 -5.35 -18.27 -17.24
C ALA A 52 -4.15 -17.92 -18.16
N GLU A 53 -2.96 -17.75 -17.58
CA GLU A 53 -1.77 -17.29 -18.29
C GLU A 53 -1.34 -18.26 -19.41
N LYS A 54 -0.65 -17.71 -20.42
CA LYS A 54 -0.12 -18.43 -21.58
C LYS A 54 1.39 -18.30 -21.64
N GLY A 55 2.08 -18.77 -20.60
CA GLY A 55 3.54 -18.81 -20.56
C GLY A 55 4.07 -18.46 -19.17
N GLU A 56 4.27 -17.17 -18.95
CA GLU A 56 4.83 -16.64 -17.71
C GLU A 56 3.72 -16.28 -16.72
N SER A 57 4.00 -16.43 -15.43
CA SER A 57 3.08 -15.96 -14.38
C SER A 57 3.02 -14.43 -14.37
N VAL A 58 1.84 -13.87 -14.14
CA VAL A 58 1.67 -12.41 -14.05
C VAL A 58 1.94 -11.92 -12.62
N ALA A 59 2.67 -10.83 -12.48
CA ALA A 59 2.78 -10.08 -11.23
C ALA A 59 1.73 -8.97 -11.22
N MET A 60 0.87 -8.93 -10.20
CA MET A 60 -0.20 -7.94 -10.10
C MET A 60 -0.23 -7.29 -8.73
N LEU A 61 -0.33 -5.96 -8.71
CA LEU A 61 -0.67 -5.16 -7.54
C LEU A 61 -2.06 -4.57 -7.76
N LEU A 62 -2.98 -4.87 -6.85
CA LEU A 62 -4.41 -4.54 -6.96
C LEU A 62 -4.76 -3.55 -5.84
N SER A 63 -5.34 -2.41 -6.21
CA SER A 63 -5.87 -1.43 -5.26
C SER A 63 -7.01 -2.00 -4.43
N PRO A 64 -7.33 -1.41 -3.27
CA PRO A 64 -8.58 -1.71 -2.56
C PRO A 64 -9.82 -1.42 -3.41
N SER A 65 -10.92 -2.11 -3.11
CA SER A 65 -12.24 -1.81 -3.71
C SER A 65 -12.89 -0.56 -3.12
N SER A 66 -12.39 -0.05 -1.99
CA SER A 66 -12.92 1.14 -1.32
C SER A 66 -11.79 2.03 -0.80
N SER A 67 -11.97 3.35 -0.91
CA SER A 67 -11.00 4.34 -0.41
C SER A 67 -11.22 4.60 1.09
N PRO A 68 -10.16 4.58 1.92
CA PRO A 68 -10.28 4.89 3.35
C PRO A 68 -10.46 6.38 3.64
N ILE A 69 -10.15 7.25 2.67
CA ILE A 69 -10.33 8.70 2.76
C ILE A 69 -11.66 9.06 2.11
N ALA A 70 -12.50 9.84 2.81
CA ALA A 70 -13.76 10.35 2.29
C ALA A 70 -13.52 11.33 1.13
N SER A 71 -14.37 11.29 0.12
CA SER A 71 -14.23 12.10 -1.10
C SER A 71 -14.21 13.62 -0.85
N SER A 72 -14.75 14.10 0.27
CA SER A 72 -14.74 15.50 0.66
C SER A 72 -13.35 16.02 1.06
N ASP A 73 -12.50 15.18 1.66
CA ASP A 73 -11.16 15.55 2.14
C ASP A 73 -10.11 15.57 1.01
N LEU A 74 -10.43 14.97 -0.14
CA LEU A 74 -9.59 14.98 -1.35
C LEU A 74 -9.66 16.32 -2.10
N SER A 75 -10.62 17.20 -1.77
CA SER A 75 -10.81 18.49 -2.45
C SER A 75 -9.64 19.47 -2.30
N CYS A 76 -8.77 19.28 -1.29
CA CYS A 76 -7.53 20.04 -1.12
C CYS A 76 -6.33 19.42 -1.87
N HIS A 77 -6.42 18.15 -2.28
CA HIS A 77 -5.35 17.39 -2.93
C HIS A 77 -5.82 16.88 -4.29
N SER A 78 -5.86 17.79 -5.28
CA SER A 78 -6.13 17.45 -6.66
C SER A 78 -4.99 16.60 -7.25
N SER A 79 -5.06 15.27 -7.15
CA SER A 79 -4.74 14.31 -8.22
C SER A 79 -4.32 12.93 -7.67
N GLY A 80 -5.16 11.91 -7.91
CA GLY A 80 -4.78 10.50 -7.79
C GLY A 80 -5.42 9.75 -6.63
N SER A 81 -5.57 8.43 -6.80
CA SER A 81 -6.01 7.56 -5.71
C SER A 81 -4.94 7.47 -4.62
N LEU A 82 -5.35 7.21 -3.38
CA LEU A 82 -4.40 6.98 -2.29
C LEU A 82 -3.43 5.82 -2.58
N PHE A 83 -3.90 4.77 -3.27
CA PHE A 83 -3.08 3.62 -3.64
C PHE A 83 -1.94 4.02 -4.59
N THR A 84 -2.24 4.75 -5.66
CA THR A 84 -1.21 5.25 -6.59
C THR A 84 -0.23 6.20 -5.88
N ILE A 85 -0.71 7.02 -4.94
CA ILE A 85 0.18 7.91 -4.19
C ILE A 85 1.09 7.11 -3.25
N PHE A 86 0.62 6.03 -2.60
CA PHE A 86 1.50 5.14 -1.83
C PHE A 86 2.62 4.54 -2.69
N LEU A 87 2.29 4.12 -3.92
CA LEU A 87 3.25 3.53 -4.86
C LEU A 87 4.28 4.54 -5.40
N THR A 88 3.96 5.83 -5.42
CA THR A 88 4.81 6.88 -6.00
C THR A 88 5.51 7.76 -4.97
N ALA A 89 4.83 8.08 -3.87
CA ALA A 89 5.28 8.91 -2.74
C ALA A 89 4.75 8.36 -1.39
N PRO A 90 5.30 7.24 -0.89
CA PRO A 90 4.74 6.48 0.24
C PRO A 90 4.60 7.28 1.53
N LEU A 91 5.60 8.11 1.87
CA LEU A 91 5.57 8.92 3.09
C LEU A 91 4.54 10.05 3.00
N GLN A 92 4.37 10.65 1.81
CA GLN A 92 3.32 11.62 1.57
C GLN A 92 1.93 10.99 1.70
N ALA A 93 1.73 9.80 1.12
CA ALA A 93 0.49 9.03 1.25
C ALA A 93 0.17 8.71 2.72
N PHE A 94 1.19 8.35 3.51
CA PHE A 94 1.06 8.12 4.94
C PHE A 94 0.57 9.38 5.68
N CYS A 95 1.18 10.54 5.44
CA CYS A 95 0.74 11.80 6.04
C CYS A 95 -0.68 12.18 5.61
N MET A 96 -1.03 12.01 4.33
CA MET A 96 -2.37 12.29 3.82
C MET A 96 -3.44 11.38 4.46
N LEU A 97 -3.14 10.10 4.64
CA LEU A 97 -4.05 9.16 5.32
C LEU A 97 -4.35 9.59 6.76
N LEU A 98 -3.35 10.15 7.44
CA LEU A 98 -3.46 10.62 8.83
C LEU A 98 -3.99 12.05 8.95
N GLY A 99 -4.28 12.74 7.83
CA GLY A 99 -4.72 14.13 7.84
C GLY A 99 -3.65 15.13 8.32
N ILE A 100 -2.37 14.78 8.21
CA ILE A 100 -1.25 15.65 8.60
C ILE A 100 -0.95 16.60 7.44
N ALA A 101 -1.16 17.89 7.62
CA ALA A 101 -0.88 18.88 6.58
C ALA A 101 0.64 19.02 6.34
N SER A 102 1.05 19.12 5.07
CA SER A 102 2.46 19.28 4.70
C SER A 102 3.13 20.51 5.33
N THR A 103 2.36 21.55 5.65
CA THR A 103 2.83 22.78 6.31
C THR A 103 3.23 22.56 7.77
N ASP A 104 2.69 21.53 8.42
CA ASP A 104 2.89 21.28 9.85
C ASP A 104 4.12 20.40 10.11
N ILE A 105 4.65 19.78 9.05
CA ILE A 105 5.77 18.85 9.14
C ILE A 105 7.10 19.60 8.99
N LYS A 106 7.90 19.60 10.06
CA LYS A 106 9.28 20.08 9.99
C LYS A 106 10.09 19.21 9.02
N LEU A 107 10.92 19.85 8.19
CA LEU A 107 11.78 19.16 7.20
C LEU A 107 12.66 18.07 7.85
N GLU A 108 13.18 18.32 9.05
CA GLU A 108 13.99 17.33 9.78
C GLU A 108 13.20 16.08 10.17
N THR A 109 11.95 16.25 10.62
CA THR A 109 11.03 15.16 10.94
C THR A 109 10.73 14.33 9.70
N TYR A 110 10.42 14.98 8.58
CA TYR A 110 10.16 14.31 7.31
C TYR A 110 11.40 13.52 6.83
N ASN A 111 12.58 14.14 6.84
CA ASN A 111 13.83 13.49 6.43
C ASN A 111 14.20 12.32 7.35
N LYS A 112 13.89 12.39 8.64
CA LYS A 112 14.09 11.29 9.58
C LYS A 112 13.19 10.10 9.22
N ALA A 113 11.91 10.33 8.95
CA ALA A 113 10.98 9.29 8.53
C ALA A 113 11.34 8.70 7.16
N ASP A 114 11.78 9.54 6.21
CA ASP A 114 12.20 9.09 4.87
C ASP A 114 13.43 8.16 4.92
N LYS A 115 14.41 8.48 5.77
CA LYS A 115 15.58 7.61 6.01
C LYS A 115 15.16 6.27 6.64
N LEU A 116 14.26 6.31 7.63
CA LEU A 116 13.78 5.12 8.32
C LEU A 116 12.98 4.22 7.37
N LEU A 117 12.09 4.80 6.56
CA LEU A 117 11.35 4.10 5.52
C LEU A 117 12.31 3.50 4.49
N SER A 118 13.30 4.26 4.01
CA SER A 118 14.29 3.77 3.06
C SER A 118 15.08 2.56 3.59
N SER A 119 15.48 2.57 4.87
CA SER A 119 16.10 1.42 5.53
C SER A 119 15.14 0.22 5.57
N SER A 120 13.91 0.44 6.02
CA SER A 120 12.89 -0.61 6.16
C SER A 120 12.54 -1.27 4.81
N LEU A 121 12.49 -0.49 3.72
CA LEU A 121 12.28 -1.00 2.37
C LEU A 121 13.45 -1.92 1.94
N ASN A 122 14.68 -1.60 2.31
CA ASN A 122 15.83 -2.48 2.04
C ASN A 122 15.77 -3.76 2.88
N ASP A 123 15.32 -3.69 4.12
CA ASP A 123 15.15 -4.86 4.99
C ASP A 123 14.08 -5.81 4.43
N TRP A 124 12.95 -5.28 3.96
CA TRP A 124 11.94 -6.08 3.24
C TRP A 124 12.49 -6.65 1.91
N ALA A 125 13.32 -5.90 1.18
CA ALA A 125 13.94 -6.42 -0.03
C ALA A 125 14.86 -7.61 0.27
N LEU A 126 15.65 -7.54 1.35
CA LEU A 126 16.49 -8.64 1.81
C LEU A 126 15.64 -9.83 2.29
N ALA A 127 14.57 -9.58 3.04
CA ALA A 127 13.65 -10.61 3.51
C ALA A 127 12.95 -11.35 2.36
N LEU A 128 12.63 -10.65 1.27
CA LEU A 128 12.12 -11.28 0.05
C LEU A 128 13.21 -12.09 -0.66
N ALA A 129 14.40 -11.50 -0.86
CA ALA A 129 15.49 -12.15 -1.58
C ALA A 129 16.02 -13.43 -0.90
N THR A 130 15.80 -13.57 0.40
CA THR A 130 16.20 -14.74 1.21
C THR A 130 15.04 -15.70 1.48
N ALA A 131 13.83 -15.41 0.99
CA ALA A 131 12.67 -16.27 1.22
C ALA A 131 12.65 -17.47 0.26
N ASP A 132 12.71 -18.68 0.82
CA ASP A 132 12.64 -19.94 0.05
C ASP A 132 11.30 -20.13 -0.69
N THR A 133 10.25 -19.44 -0.24
CA THR A 133 8.89 -19.53 -0.80
C THR A 133 8.55 -18.38 -1.74
N LEU A 134 9.54 -17.59 -2.17
CA LEU A 134 9.29 -16.48 -3.09
C LEU A 134 8.94 -17.00 -4.48
N HIS A 135 7.80 -16.56 -5.03
CA HIS A 135 7.42 -16.89 -6.39
C HIS A 135 8.42 -16.30 -7.41
N LEU A 136 8.75 -17.05 -8.47
CA LEU A 136 9.76 -16.65 -9.47
C LEU A 136 9.49 -15.27 -10.08
N VAL A 137 8.25 -14.96 -10.43
CA VAL A 137 7.86 -13.62 -10.94
C VAL A 137 8.25 -12.47 -10.00
N TRP A 138 8.20 -12.68 -8.68
CA TRP A 138 8.66 -11.70 -7.71
C TRP A 138 10.18 -11.66 -7.62
N ALA A 139 10.86 -12.80 -7.73
CA ALA A 139 12.32 -12.82 -7.81
C ALA A 139 12.83 -12.01 -9.02
N GLU A 140 12.20 -12.16 -10.18
CA GLU A 140 12.50 -11.37 -11.39
C GLU A 140 12.18 -9.88 -11.21
N THR A 141 11.04 -9.58 -10.58
CA THR A 141 10.65 -8.20 -10.21
C THR A 141 11.71 -7.52 -9.34
N LEU A 142 12.36 -8.25 -8.43
CA LEU A 142 13.40 -7.70 -7.54
C LEU A 142 14.70 -7.35 -8.26
N VAL A 143 14.96 -7.93 -9.44
CA VAL A 143 16.15 -7.61 -10.24
C VAL A 143 16.01 -6.23 -10.88
N ASP A 144 14.80 -5.84 -11.28
CA ASP A 144 14.54 -4.52 -11.86
C ASP A 144 14.42 -3.44 -10.75
N PRO A 145 15.25 -2.38 -10.75
CA PRO A 145 15.22 -1.38 -9.68
C PRO A 145 13.91 -0.60 -9.57
N PHE A 146 13.19 -0.41 -10.68
CA PHE A 146 11.93 0.33 -10.70
C PHE A 146 10.78 -0.54 -10.19
N LEU A 147 10.65 -1.77 -10.69
CA LEU A 147 9.62 -2.70 -10.24
C LEU A 147 9.85 -3.15 -8.80
N ARG A 148 11.11 -3.38 -8.39
CA ARG A 148 11.47 -3.61 -6.98
C ARG A 148 10.98 -2.47 -6.09
N ARG A 149 11.25 -1.22 -6.46
CA ARG A 149 10.80 -0.05 -5.69
C ARG A 149 9.27 -0.05 -5.55
N LEU A 150 8.56 -0.37 -6.63
CA LEU A 150 7.10 -0.40 -6.66
C LEU A 150 6.55 -1.48 -5.71
N LEU A 151 7.10 -2.69 -5.75
CA LEU A 151 6.72 -3.80 -4.86
C LEU A 151 6.98 -3.47 -3.38
N LEU A 152 8.12 -2.88 -3.05
CA LEU A 152 8.45 -2.53 -1.67
C LEU A 152 7.54 -1.41 -1.13
N ARG A 153 7.19 -0.44 -1.97
CA ARG A 153 6.21 0.60 -1.62
C ARG A 153 4.80 0.03 -1.48
N PHE A 154 4.46 -0.99 -2.24
CA PHE A 154 3.23 -1.76 -2.05
C PHE A 154 3.21 -2.46 -0.69
N LEU A 155 4.31 -3.09 -0.26
CA LEU A 155 4.41 -3.69 1.08
C LEU A 155 4.16 -2.67 2.19
N PHE A 156 4.74 -1.48 2.05
CA PHE A 156 4.48 -0.37 2.96
C PHE A 156 3.00 0.01 2.97
N CYS A 157 2.41 0.25 1.79
CA CYS A 157 0.98 0.56 1.62
C CYS A 157 0.08 -0.47 2.31
N GLN A 158 0.30 -1.75 2.00
CA GLN A 158 -0.49 -2.84 2.54
C GLN A 158 -0.37 -2.93 4.07
N THR A 159 0.84 -2.74 4.61
CA THR A 159 1.08 -2.78 6.05
C THR A 159 0.39 -1.62 6.76
N VAL A 160 0.54 -0.39 6.25
CA VAL A 160 -0.12 0.80 6.79
C VAL A 160 -1.64 0.61 6.82
N LEU A 161 -2.25 0.24 5.69
CA LEU A 161 -3.70 0.09 5.60
C LEU A 161 -4.23 -1.07 6.44
N THR A 162 -3.47 -2.16 6.59
CA THR A 162 -3.86 -3.29 7.45
C THR A 162 -3.93 -2.91 8.93
N LEU A 163 -3.03 -2.04 9.39
CA LEU A 163 -2.93 -1.64 10.80
C LEU A 163 -3.73 -0.38 11.12
N TYR A 164 -4.21 0.36 10.12
CA TYR A 164 -4.91 1.63 10.32
C TYR A 164 -6.25 1.43 11.06
N ALA A 165 -6.40 2.05 12.23
CA ALA A 165 -7.49 1.76 13.16
C ALA A 165 -8.91 1.95 12.56
N PRO A 166 -9.20 3.02 11.77
CA PRO A 166 -10.53 3.25 11.21
C PRO A 166 -11.03 2.16 10.24
N ILE A 167 -10.12 1.44 9.59
CA ILE A 167 -10.40 0.39 8.61
C ILE A 167 -9.92 -0.99 9.05
N TYR A 168 -9.51 -1.13 10.31
CA TYR A 168 -8.92 -2.37 10.81
C TYR A 168 -9.87 -3.56 10.60
N LYS A 169 -9.33 -4.66 10.04
CA LYS A 169 -10.05 -5.89 9.66
C LYS A 169 -11.11 -5.74 8.56
N LYS A 170 -11.19 -4.61 7.87
CA LYS A 170 -12.08 -4.42 6.72
C LYS A 170 -11.34 -4.70 5.42
N LYS A 171 -11.65 -5.80 4.74
CA LYS A 171 -10.89 -6.29 3.59
C LYS A 171 -11.03 -5.41 2.35
N GLU A 172 -12.17 -4.74 2.21
CA GLU A 172 -12.50 -3.87 1.07
C GLU A 172 -11.58 -2.64 0.97
N PHE A 173 -10.88 -2.28 2.05
CA PHE A 173 -9.89 -1.20 2.10
C PHE A 173 -8.43 -1.67 1.98
N LEU A 174 -8.20 -2.97 1.75
CA LEU A 174 -6.86 -3.54 1.71
C LEU A 174 -6.40 -3.82 0.28
N PRO A 175 -5.20 -3.38 -0.12
CA PRO A 175 -4.63 -3.75 -1.39
C PRO A 175 -4.18 -5.21 -1.36
N THR A 176 -4.26 -5.88 -2.50
CA THR A 176 -3.85 -7.27 -2.64
C THR A 176 -2.85 -7.43 -3.78
N CYS A 177 -2.12 -8.54 -3.80
CA CYS A 177 -1.18 -8.86 -4.87
C CYS A 177 -1.33 -10.31 -5.30
N ILE A 178 -0.93 -10.59 -6.54
CA ILE A 178 -0.89 -11.93 -7.13
C ILE A 178 0.45 -12.09 -7.84
N PRO A 179 1.19 -13.20 -7.63
CA PRO A 179 0.97 -14.24 -6.62
C PRO A 179 1.12 -13.71 -5.18
N PRO A 180 0.61 -14.41 -4.15
CA PRO A 180 0.78 -13.97 -2.77
C PRO A 180 2.26 -13.89 -2.38
N LEU A 181 2.60 -12.89 -1.56
CA LEU A 181 3.95 -12.69 -1.04
C LEU A 181 4.26 -13.63 0.15
N PRO A 182 5.54 -13.92 0.43
CA PRO A 182 5.94 -14.80 1.54
C PRO A 182 5.47 -14.31 2.91
N ALA A 183 5.32 -15.25 3.84
CA ALA A 183 4.92 -14.96 5.23
C ALA A 183 5.89 -13.98 5.95
N SER A 184 7.16 -13.95 5.55
CA SER A 184 8.21 -13.11 6.14
C SER A 184 7.96 -11.60 6.00
N VAL A 185 7.16 -11.18 5.02
CA VAL A 185 6.86 -9.75 4.77
C VAL A 185 5.40 -9.39 5.06
N MET A 186 4.63 -10.29 5.66
CA MET A 186 3.22 -10.04 5.93
C MET A 186 3.03 -8.87 6.90
N PRO A 187 1.95 -8.08 6.76
CA PRO A 187 1.64 -6.98 7.67
C PRO A 187 1.55 -7.37 9.15
N THR A 188 1.26 -8.65 9.43
CA THR A 188 1.10 -9.18 10.78
C THR A 188 2.42 -9.55 11.46
N THR A 189 3.54 -9.53 10.74
CA THR A 189 4.86 -9.82 11.33
C THR A 189 5.29 -8.70 12.27
N ALA A 190 6.08 -9.03 13.30
CA ALA A 190 6.61 -8.03 14.23
C ALA A 190 7.51 -7.01 13.50
N ALA A 191 8.32 -7.46 12.54
CA ALA A 191 9.17 -6.60 11.74
C ALA A 191 8.36 -5.55 10.98
N SER A 192 7.32 -5.95 10.23
CA SER A 192 6.49 -5.00 9.47
C SER A 192 5.73 -4.03 10.37
N GLN A 193 5.23 -4.49 11.53
CA GLN A 193 4.53 -3.61 12.47
C GLN A 193 5.46 -2.62 13.17
N ASN A 194 6.69 -3.02 13.51
CA ASN A 194 7.68 -2.12 14.12
C ASN A 194 8.00 -0.93 13.21
N VAL A 195 8.11 -1.16 11.89
CA VAL A 195 8.29 -0.08 10.90
C VAL A 195 7.16 0.95 11.02
N ILE A 196 5.91 0.50 11.11
CA ILE A 196 4.76 1.41 11.22
C ILE A 196 4.75 2.12 12.58
N VAL A 197 5.08 1.43 13.68
CA VAL A 197 5.20 2.06 15.02
C VAL A 197 6.23 3.18 15.00
N GLU A 198 7.43 2.92 14.47
CA GLU A 198 8.52 3.88 14.46
C GLU A 198 8.20 5.10 13.58
N ILE A 199 7.68 4.87 12.37
CA ILE A 199 7.25 5.96 11.48
C ILE A 199 6.11 6.76 12.12
N ALA A 200 5.06 6.10 12.61
CA ALA A 200 3.92 6.79 13.24
C ALA A 200 4.35 7.58 14.47
N SER A 201 5.31 7.07 15.25
CA SER A 201 5.87 7.75 16.42
C SER A 201 6.66 9.01 16.05
N ILE A 202 7.35 9.04 14.89
CA ILE A 202 8.00 10.26 14.37
C ILE A 202 6.98 11.37 14.12
N PHE A 203 5.77 11.01 13.70
CA PHE A 203 4.66 11.94 13.44
C PHE A 203 3.71 12.13 14.64
N GLY A 204 3.95 11.46 15.77
CA GLY A 204 3.07 11.52 16.94
C GLY A 204 1.68 10.90 16.72
N ALA A 205 1.53 9.96 15.77
CA ALA A 205 0.27 9.37 15.34
C ALA A 205 0.21 7.84 15.56
N ALA A 206 0.98 7.32 16.53
CA ALA A 206 1.02 5.88 16.80
C ALA A 206 -0.32 5.32 17.33
N ASP A 207 -1.14 6.16 17.94
CA ASP A 207 -2.50 5.86 18.41
C ASP A 207 -3.51 5.65 17.26
N SER A 208 -3.18 6.06 16.04
CA SER A 208 -4.00 5.84 14.85
C SER A 208 -3.93 4.40 14.30
N PHE A 209 -3.13 3.53 14.92
CA PHE A 209 -2.85 2.17 14.45
C PHE A 209 -3.11 1.12 15.53
N ILE A 210 -3.47 -0.09 15.10
CA ILE A 210 -3.71 -1.26 15.95
C ILE A 210 -2.62 -2.29 15.72
N PHE A 211 -1.85 -2.58 16.77
CA PHE A 211 -0.72 -3.51 16.73
C PHE A 211 -1.01 -4.81 17.51
N ASN A 212 -0.31 -5.89 17.15
CA ASN A 212 -0.38 -7.17 17.86
C ASN A 212 0.28 -7.08 19.25
N LYS A 213 -0.23 -7.87 20.21
CA LYS A 213 0.33 -7.94 21.57
C LYS A 213 1.80 -8.37 21.52
N GLY A 214 2.70 -7.55 22.06
CA GLY A 214 4.15 -7.80 22.09
C GLY A 214 5.00 -6.69 21.46
N ILE A 215 4.37 -5.70 20.82
CA ILE A 215 5.06 -4.56 20.21
C ILE A 215 5.11 -3.42 21.24
N VAL A 216 6.33 -3.02 21.60
CA VAL A 216 6.57 -1.97 22.60
C VAL A 216 6.52 -0.61 21.90
N LEU A 217 5.57 0.23 22.29
CA LEU A 217 5.55 1.63 21.87
C LEU A 217 6.75 2.36 22.51
N PRO A 218 7.50 3.19 21.79
CA PRO A 218 8.52 4.03 22.39
C PRO A 218 7.87 4.98 23.42
N GLU A 219 8.29 4.89 24.69
CA GLU A 219 7.73 5.71 25.77
C GLU A 219 7.90 7.21 25.48
N ASN A 220 6.79 7.92 25.35
CA ASN A 220 6.77 9.37 25.22
C ASN A 220 7.12 10.01 26.57
N ARG A 221 8.40 10.33 26.79
CA ARG A 221 8.82 11.18 27.92
C ARG A 221 8.48 12.63 27.63
N HIS A 222 7.23 13.01 27.86
CA HIS A 222 6.88 14.39 28.21
C HIS A 222 6.35 14.38 29.64
N SER A 223 7.26 14.69 30.56
CA SER A 223 6.96 14.96 31.96
C SER A 223 5.94 16.08 32.07
N LYS A 224 4.77 15.77 32.62
CA LYS A 224 3.94 16.74 33.34
C LYS A 224 4.82 17.42 34.38
N MET A 225 5.19 18.68 34.15
CA MET A 225 5.44 19.60 35.25
C MET A 225 4.08 20.06 35.72
N ASP A 226 3.60 19.47 36.81
CA ASP A 226 2.44 19.96 37.52
C ASP A 226 2.77 21.35 38.07
N PHE A 227 2.00 22.35 37.63
CA PHE A 227 1.92 23.65 38.28
C PHE A 227 1.35 23.44 39.68
N VAL A 228 2.21 23.53 40.70
CA VAL A 228 1.75 23.78 42.07
C VAL A 228 1.66 25.28 42.24
N SER A 229 0.42 25.77 42.25
CA SER A 229 0.05 27.11 42.67
C SER A 229 -0.12 27.16 44.19
N THR A 230 0.66 28.05 44.82
CA THR A 230 0.31 28.98 45.93
C THR A 230 -0.12 28.42 47.31
N PRO A 231 -0.04 29.21 48.41
CA PRO A 231 -0.03 30.69 48.55
C PRO A 231 1.33 31.35 48.75
#